data_AF-A0A0Q8TTP7-F1
#
_entry.id   AF-A0A0Q8TTP7-F1
#
_cell.length_a   1.000
_cell.length_b   1.000
_cell.length_c   1.000
_cell.angle_alpha   90.00
_cell.angle_beta   90.00
_cell.angle_gamma   90.00
#
_symmetry.space_group_name_H-M   'P 1'
#
loop_
_entity.id
_entity.type
_entity.pdbx_description
1 polymer ?
#
loop_
_entity_poly.entity_id
_entity_poly.type
_entity_poly.pdbx_seq_one_letter_code
_entity_poly.pdbx_strand_id
1 'polypeptide(L)' 'MSDRVTTWPAARQAYYSHHAACGQCQAARAASTTQQRCPEGLALWDTYNQAGDPPHFLWAARAQRLKKP' A
#
# COMPACT_ATOMS: atom_id res chain seq x y z
N MET A 1 16.23 17.14 4.08
CA MET A 1 16.03 16.34 2.85
C MET A 1 15.02 15.27 3.21
N SER A 2 13.75 15.63 3.23
CA SER A 2 12.69 14.76 3.74
C SER A 2 11.62 14.59 2.66
N ASP A 3 11.03 13.40 2.65
CA ASP A 3 9.65 13.20 2.24
C ASP A 3 9.26 13.11 0.77
N ARG A 4 10.10 12.54 -0.11
CA ARG A 4 9.62 12.14 -1.45
C ARG A 4 8.92 10.78 -1.49
N VAL A 5 9.02 9.96 -0.44
CA VAL A 5 8.39 8.62 -0.37
C VAL A 5 7.27 8.56 0.70
N THR A 6 7.12 9.59 1.52
CA THR A 6 6.26 9.55 2.72
C THR A 6 4.80 9.91 2.45
N THR A 7 4.43 10.25 1.21
CA THR A 7 3.04 10.54 0.86
C THR A 7 2.38 9.31 0.22
N TRP A 8 1.16 8.99 0.66
CA TRP A 8 0.39 7.86 0.14
C TRP A 8 0.30 7.80 -1.40
N PRO A 9 0.09 8.91 -2.14
CA PRO A 9 0.06 8.87 -3.60
C PRO A 9 1.38 8.42 -4.23
N ALA A 10 2.52 8.85 -3.68
CA ALA A 10 3.84 8.45 -4.17
C ALA A 10 4.11 6.96 -3.90
N ALA A 11 3.80 6.50 -2.69
CA ALA A 11 3.94 5.08 -2.32
C ALA A 11 3.01 4.19 -3.16
N ARG A 12 1.77 4.63 -3.39
CA ARG A 12 0.81 3.98 -4.29
C ARG A 12 1.35 3.88 -5.72
N GLN A 13 1.87 4.98 -6.27
CA GLN A 13 2.40 4.99 -7.63
C GLN A 13 3.58 4.04 -7.78
N ALA A 14 4.53 4.05 -6.83
CA ALA A 14 5.68 3.15 -6.85
C ALA A 14 5.25 1.68 -6.78
N TYR A 15 4.33 1.35 -5.86
CA TYR A 15 3.79 0.00 -5.72
C TYR A 15 3.10 -0.51 -7.00
N TYR A 16 2.21 0.29 -7.60
CA TYR A 16 1.53 -0.12 -8.83
C TYR A 16 2.45 -0.16 -10.05
N SER A 17 3.42 0.75 -10.16
CA SER A 17 4.41 0.73 -11.23
C SER A 17 5.27 -0.53 -11.17
N HIS A 18 5.69 -0.94 -9.96
CA HIS A 18 6.44 -2.17 -9.77
C HIS A 18 5.61 -3.40 -10.15
N HIS A 19 4.32 -3.43 -9.79
CA HIS A 19 3.41 -4.50 -10.21
C HIS A 19 3.24 -4.60 -11.73
N ALA A 20 3.35 -3.50 -12.48
CA ALA A 20 3.30 -3.54 -13.94
C ALA A 20 4.60 -4.09 -14.56
N ALA A 21 5.73 -3.98 -13.88
CA ALA A 21 7.04 -4.39 -14.39
C ALA A 21 7.51 -5.77 -13.87
N CYS A 22 6.98 -6.25 -12.74
CA CYS A 22 7.45 -7.49 -12.11
C CYS A 22 6.52 -8.67 -12.39
N GLY A 23 6.97 -9.64 -13.19
CA GLY A 23 6.23 -10.86 -13.52
C GLY A 23 5.88 -11.72 -12.29
N GLN A 24 6.72 -11.73 -11.26
CA GLN A 24 6.43 -12.43 -9.99
C GLN A 24 5.26 -11.76 -9.26
N CYS A 25 5.24 -10.44 -9.18
CA CYS A 25 4.14 -9.69 -8.56
C CYS A 25 2.86 -9.78 -9.40
N GLN A 26 2.95 -9.84 -10.73
CA GLN A 26 1.79 -10.10 -11.59
C GLN A 26 1.19 -11.48 -11.34
N ALA A 27 2.02 -12.52 -11.26
CA ALA A 27 1.58 -13.87 -10.92
C ALA A 27 0.97 -13.91 -9.50
N ALA A 28 1.56 -13.18 -8.55
CA ALA A 28 1.04 -13.07 -7.19
C ALA A 28 -0.29 -12.31 -7.08
N ARG A 29 -0.64 -11.44 -8.03
CA ARG A 29 -1.98 -10.82 -8.11
C ARG A 29 -3.04 -11.80 -8.62
N ALA A 30 -2.67 -12.69 -9.54
CA ALA A 30 -3.58 -13.64 -10.16
C ALA A 30 -3.84 -14.87 -9.28
N ALA A 31 -2.82 -15.31 -8.53
CA ALA A 31 -2.92 -16.41 -7.58
C ALA A 31 -3.36 -15.87 -6.21
N SER A 32 -4.65 -16.02 -5.91
CA SER A 32 -5.24 -15.74 -4.61
C SER A 32 -4.36 -16.31 -3.48
N THR A 33 -3.77 -15.42 -2.68
CA THR A 33 -3.19 -15.65 -1.35
C THR A 33 -1.93 -16.52 -1.17
N THR A 34 -1.54 -17.40 -2.10
CA THR A 34 -0.42 -18.34 -1.82
C THR A 34 0.94 -17.90 -2.38
N GLN A 35 0.95 -16.99 -3.36
CA GLN A 35 2.19 -16.64 -4.04
C GLN A 35 2.87 -15.42 -3.40
N GLN A 36 4.12 -15.60 -2.99
CA GLN A 36 4.90 -14.55 -2.35
C GLN A 36 5.31 -13.47 -3.36
N ARG A 37 5.11 -12.21 -2.97
CA ARG A 37 5.67 -11.04 -3.67
C ARG A 37 7.20 -11.15 -3.67
N CYS A 38 7.85 -10.55 -4.66
CA CYS A 38 9.30 -10.41 -4.59
C CYS A 38 9.69 -9.49 -3.41
N PRO A 39 10.95 -9.56 -2.93
CA PRO A 39 11.40 -8.74 -1.78
C PRO A 39 11.16 -7.23 -1.98
N GLU A 40 11.35 -6.73 -3.20
CA GLU A 40 11.11 -5.32 -3.54
C GLU A 40 9.61 -4.97 -3.49
N GLY A 41 8.76 -5.83 -4.05
CA GLY A 41 7.30 -5.67 -3.99
C GLY A 41 6.77 -5.72 -2.56
N LEU A 42 7.42 -6.48 -1.66
CA LEU A 42 7.11 -6.51 -0.24
C LEU A 42 7.49 -5.18 0.43
N ALA A 43 8.69 -4.65 0.19
CA ALA A 43 9.11 -3.37 0.73
C ALA A 43 8.21 -2.20 0.25
N LEU A 44 7.78 -2.22 -1.00
CA LEU A 44 6.84 -1.24 -1.56
C LEU A 44 5.43 -1.39 -0.96
N TRP A 45 4.99 -2.61 -0.70
CA TRP A 45 3.74 -2.89 0.01
C TRP A 45 3.76 -2.34 1.44
N ASP A 46 4.85 -2.58 2.17
CA ASP A 46 5.01 -2.05 3.53
C ASP A 46 5.06 -0.52 3.54
N THR A 47 5.74 0.08 2.56
CA THR A 47 5.76 1.54 2.37
C THR A 47 4.36 2.09 2.07
N TYR A 48 3.60 1.42 1.20
CA TYR A 48 2.21 1.80 0.90
C TYR A 48 1.30 1.73 2.14
N ASN A 49 1.44 0.69 2.97
CA ASN A 49 0.68 0.56 4.22
C ASN A 49 1.10 1.57 5.29
N GLN A 50 2.39 1.90 5.35
CA GLN A 50 2.94 2.87 6.32
C GLN A 50 2.70 4.33 5.92
N ALA A 51 2.47 4.61 4.63
CA ALA A 51 2.22 5.96 4.13
C ALA A 51 0.89 6.59 4.62
N GLY A 52 0.16 5.91 5.51
CA GLY A 52 -1.05 6.38 6.16
C GLY A 52 -2.30 6.21 5.30
N ASP A 53 -3.46 6.52 5.89
CA ASP A 53 -4.74 6.42 5.20
C ASP A 53 -4.86 7.50 4.10
N PRO A 54 -5.31 7.15 2.88
CA PRO A 54 -5.80 8.15 1.95
C PRO A 54 -6.99 8.90 2.58
N PRO A 55 -7.23 10.18 2.21
CA PRO A 55 -8.38 10.97 2.70
C PRO A 55 -9.76 10.39 2.30
N HIS A 56 -9.84 9.18 1.74
CA HIS A 56 -11.09 8.52 1.38
C HIS A 56 -11.76 7.73 2.52
N PHE A 57 -11.06 7.48 3.63
CA PHE A 57 -11.63 6.82 4.82
C PHE A 57 -12.10 7.80 5.89
N LEU A 58 -12.65 8.96 5.50
CA LEU A 58 -13.32 9.87 6.45
C LEU A 58 -14.42 9.16 7.26
N TRP A 59 -15.02 8.09 6.72
CA TRP A 59 -15.98 7.25 7.43
C TRP A 59 -15.33 6.34 8.50
N ALA A 60 -14.14 5.78 8.26
CA ALA A 60 -13.43 4.94 9.24
C ALA A 60 -12.81 5.78 10.37
N ALA A 61 -12.31 6.97 10.06
CA ALA A 61 -11.86 7.95 11.05
C ALA A 61 -13.00 8.43 11.97
N ARG A 62 -14.23 8.50 11.45
CA ARG A 62 -15.43 8.87 12.23
C ARG A 62 -15.89 7.74 13.16
N ALA A 63 -15.79 6.48 12.73
CA ALA A 63 -16.12 5.32 13.57
C ALA A 63 -15.20 5.19 14.80
N GLN A 64 -13.92 5.54 14.67
CA GLN A 64 -12.99 5.54 15.80
C GLN A 64 -13.26 6.66 16.83
N ARG A 65 -13.86 7.79 16.40
CA ARG A 65 -14.22 8.90 17.32
C ARG A 65 -15.54 8.67 18.07
N LEU A 66 -16.42 7.80 17.57
CA LEU A 66 -17.68 7.44 18.22
C LEU A 66 -17.53 6.29 19.23
N LYS A 67 -16.36 5.64 19.25
CA LYS A 67 -16.02 4.57 20.20
C LYS A 67 -15.05 5.09 21.26
N LYS A 68 -15.45 6.18 21.93
CA LYS A 68 -14.86 6.61 23.20
C LYS A 68 -16.01 6.58 24.22
N PRO A 69 -15.87 5.89 25.36
CA PRO A 69 -16.94 5.77 26.36
C PRO A 69 -17.38 7.13 26.89
#